data_AF-A0A940WRS6-F1
#
_entry.id   AF-A0A940WRS6-F1
#
_cell.length_a   1.000
_cell.length_b   1.000
_cell.length_c   1.000
_cell.angle_alpha   90.00
_cell.angle_beta   90.00
_cell.angle_gamma   90.00
#
_symmetry.space_group_name_H-M   'P 1'
#
loop_
_entity.id
_entity.type
_entity.pdbx_description
1 polymer ?
#
loop_
_entity_poly.entity_id
_entity_poly.type
_entity_poly.pdbx_seq_one_letter_code
_entity_poly.pdbx_strand_id
1 'polypeptide(L)'
;MNNNSDIRKLAHIDYLNKMKYREIAEKYNVSINTVKSWKKRYNWQRDDAPKPEIAPGIEEMQPDSQLDYVNPLREIIKNDLLNQLEENGTFGSHFKDLVCDYMSMWDIKNRLIDDIDRRGVVVTWSNGKQSGEKKNESINELNKTSAQMLKILAELELRASKIDKDDDDANDV
;
A
#
# COMPACT_ATOMS: atom_id res chain seq x y z
N MET A 1 11.44 -24.29 -0.04
CA MET A 1 11.62 -24.17 -1.50
C MET A 1 11.63 -22.68 -1.83
N ASN A 2 12.74 -22.14 -2.35
CA ASN A 2 12.88 -20.70 -2.60
C ASN A 2 12.04 -20.25 -3.80
N ASN A 3 10.86 -19.70 -3.52
CA ASN A 3 9.99 -19.12 -4.53
C ASN A 3 10.56 -17.75 -4.98
N ASN A 4 11.34 -17.78 -6.05
CA ASN A 4 11.93 -16.59 -6.69
C ASN A 4 10.86 -15.52 -7.07
N SER A 5 9.61 -15.93 -7.27
CA SER A 5 8.46 -15.04 -7.49
C SER A 5 8.19 -14.11 -6.32
N ASP A 6 8.33 -14.61 -5.09
CA ASP A 6 8.01 -13.87 -3.87
C ASP A 6 9.16 -12.91 -3.49
N ILE A 7 10.40 -13.33 -3.70
CA ILE A 7 11.60 -12.48 -3.53
C ILE A 7 11.49 -11.22 -4.40
N ARG A 8 11.05 -11.36 -5.66
CA ARG A 8 10.88 -10.23 -6.56
C ARG A 8 9.83 -9.24 -6.05
N LYS A 9 8.69 -9.72 -5.53
CA LYS A 9 7.63 -8.85 -4.99
C LYS A 9 8.16 -8.05 -3.79
N LEU A 10 8.87 -8.72 -2.89
CA LEU A 10 9.49 -8.09 -1.72
C LEU A 10 10.60 -7.10 -2.12
N ALA A 11 11.42 -7.43 -3.12
CA ALA A 11 12.42 -6.53 -3.67
C ALA A 11 11.81 -5.29 -4.37
N HIS A 12 10.62 -5.42 -4.96
CA HIS A 12 9.89 -4.29 -5.54
C HIS A 12 9.43 -3.34 -4.42
N ILE A 13 8.85 -3.90 -3.37
CA ILE A 13 8.43 -3.16 -2.17
C ILE A 13 9.59 -2.35 -1.58
N ASP A 14 10.74 -3.00 -1.34
CA ASP A 14 11.92 -2.34 -0.79
C ASP A 14 12.44 -1.23 -1.72
N TYR A 15 12.39 -1.46 -3.03
CA TYR A 15 12.75 -0.44 -4.03
C TYR A 15 11.86 0.80 -3.93
N LEU A 16 10.56 0.63 -3.68
CA LEU A 16 9.59 1.71 -3.52
C LEU A 16 9.73 2.42 -2.17
N ASN A 17 10.15 1.71 -1.13
CA ASN A 17 10.56 2.26 0.18
C ASN A 17 11.91 2.98 0.15
N LYS A 18 12.39 3.32 -1.04
CA LYS A 18 13.62 4.04 -1.30
C LYS A 18 14.94 3.30 -1.03
N MET A 19 14.91 2.00 -0.75
CA MET A 19 16.15 1.22 -0.60
C MET A 19 16.94 1.20 -1.89
N LYS A 20 18.27 1.21 -1.76
CA LYS A 20 19.18 1.14 -2.91
C LYS A 20 19.22 -0.28 -3.44
N TYR A 21 19.46 -0.42 -4.75
CA TYR A 21 19.60 -1.75 -5.39
C TYR A 21 20.64 -2.65 -4.70
N ARG A 22 21.68 -2.07 -4.11
CA ARG A 22 22.70 -2.80 -3.36
C ARG A 22 22.13 -3.43 -2.09
N GLU A 23 21.36 -2.67 -1.31
CA GLU A 23 20.77 -3.12 -0.05
C GLU A 23 19.71 -4.21 -0.30
N ILE A 24 18.92 -4.05 -1.37
CA ILE A 24 17.94 -5.04 -1.82
C ILE A 24 18.63 -6.34 -2.26
N ALA A 25 19.74 -6.22 -2.97
CA ALA A 25 20.54 -7.36 -3.42
C ALA A 25 21.12 -8.14 -2.23
N GLU A 26 21.70 -7.44 -1.25
CA GLU A 26 22.24 -8.03 -0.03
C GLU A 26 21.14 -8.68 0.82
N LYS A 27 20.00 -8.00 1.02
CA LYS A 27 18.87 -8.50 1.83
C LYS A 27 18.27 -9.80 1.31
N TYR A 28 18.13 -9.94 0.00
CA TYR A 28 17.55 -11.15 -0.61
C TYR A 28 18.59 -12.13 -1.15
N ASN A 29 19.88 -11.89 -0.86
CA ASN A 29 20.99 -12.67 -1.37
C ASN A 29 20.93 -12.90 -2.90
N VAL A 30 20.59 -11.85 -3.63
CA VAL A 30 20.55 -11.84 -5.11
C VAL A 30 21.59 -10.87 -5.65
N SER A 31 21.99 -11.05 -6.91
CA SER A 31 22.92 -10.09 -7.52
C SER A 31 22.25 -8.74 -7.75
N ILE A 32 23.01 -7.65 -7.66
CA ILE A 32 22.51 -6.30 -8.02
C ILE A 32 22.00 -6.23 -9.46
N ASN A 33 22.57 -7.05 -10.36
CA ASN A 33 22.13 -7.16 -11.75
C ASN A 33 20.76 -7.82 -11.86
N THR A 34 20.42 -8.74 -10.95
CA THR A 34 19.09 -9.35 -10.84
C THR A 34 18.06 -8.28 -10.50
N VAL A 35 18.35 -7.41 -9.51
CA VAL A 35 17.46 -6.31 -9.12
C VAL A 35 17.27 -5.30 -10.24
N LYS A 36 18.36 -4.91 -10.94
CA LYS A 36 18.30 -4.03 -12.13
C LYS A 36 17.49 -4.66 -13.26
N SER A 37 17.65 -5.97 -13.48
CA SER A 37 16.89 -6.73 -14.48
C SER A 37 15.40 -6.76 -14.14
N TRP A 38 15.02 -6.95 -12.87
CA TRP A 38 13.62 -6.85 -12.44
C TRP A 38 13.04 -5.46 -12.65
N LYS A 39 13.77 -4.41 -12.25
CA LYS A 39 13.35 -3.03 -12.50
C LYS A 39 13.06 -2.78 -13.98
N LYS A 40 13.93 -3.26 -14.87
CA LYS A 40 13.76 -3.13 -16.32
C LYS A 40 12.61 -3.98 -16.87
N ARG A 41 12.53 -5.26 -16.48
CA ARG A 41 11.54 -6.22 -16.99
C ARG A 41 10.11 -5.92 -16.54
N TYR A 42 9.96 -5.41 -15.33
CA TYR A 42 8.66 -5.13 -14.70
C TYR A 42 8.39 -3.64 -14.57
N ASN A 43 9.18 -2.80 -15.24
CA ASN A 43 9.04 -1.36 -15.30
C ASN A 43 8.84 -0.69 -13.93
N TRP A 44 9.69 -1.00 -12.95
CA TRP A 44 9.56 -0.41 -11.61
C TRP A 44 9.86 1.09 -11.63
N GLN A 45 8.86 1.91 -11.31
CA GLN A 45 8.96 3.37 -11.25
C GLN A 45 8.99 3.86 -9.79
N ARG A 46 9.59 5.02 -9.57
CA ARG A 46 9.52 5.78 -8.31
C ARG A 46 9.25 7.23 -8.65
N ASP A 47 8.50 7.94 -7.81
CA ASP A 47 8.17 9.35 -8.02
C ASP A 47 9.41 10.28 -7.99
N ASP A 48 10.51 9.82 -7.41
CA ASP A 48 11.81 10.51 -7.39
C ASP A 48 12.82 10.00 -8.44
N ALA A 49 12.44 9.03 -9.28
CA ALA A 49 13.28 8.57 -10.36
C ALA A 49 13.25 9.58 -11.51
N PRO A 50 14.42 10.02 -12.03
CA PRO A 50 14.45 10.84 -13.23
C PRO A 50 13.69 10.09 -14.35
N LYS A 51 12.61 10.69 -14.84
CA LYS A 51 11.88 10.20 -16.00
C LYS A 51 12.90 10.05 -17.13
N PRO A 52 13.00 8.89 -17.81
CA PRO A 52 13.83 8.82 -19.00
C PRO A 52 13.29 9.87 -19.98
N GLU A 53 14.14 10.80 -20.44
CA GLU A 53 13.79 11.73 -21.52
C GLU A 53 13.47 10.88 -22.76
N ILE A 54 12.18 10.78 -23.09
CA ILE A 54 11.71 10.13 -24.31
C ILE A 54 11.92 11.13 -25.44
N ALA A 55 12.57 10.71 -26.52
CA ALA A 55 12.85 11.55 -27.68
C ALA A 55 11.55 12.12 -28.30
N PRO A 56 11.58 13.34 -28.85
CA PRO A 56 10.41 13.99 -29.42
C PRO A 56 9.92 13.23 -30.65
N GLY A 57 8.70 12.68 -30.60
CA GLY A 57 8.07 12.00 -31.73
C GLY A 57 7.22 10.76 -31.42
N ILE A 58 7.15 10.32 -30.16
CA ILE A 58 6.13 9.36 -29.74
C ILE A 58 4.99 10.16 -29.13
N GLU A 59 3.86 10.26 -29.85
CA GLU A 59 2.61 10.78 -29.27
C GLU A 59 2.33 10.03 -27.98
N GLU A 60 2.10 10.79 -26.90
CA GLU A 60 1.65 10.25 -25.63
C GLU A 60 0.37 9.44 -25.85
N MET A 61 0.50 8.12 -25.97
CA MET A 61 -0.62 7.23 -25.69
C MET A 61 -0.88 7.39 -24.19
N GLN A 62 -1.79 8.31 -23.86
CA GLN A 62 -2.32 8.42 -22.51
C GLN A 62 -2.84 7.03 -22.13
N PRO A 63 -2.40 6.43 -21.02
CA PRO A 63 -2.92 5.14 -20.61
C PRO A 63 -4.40 5.32 -20.23
N ASP A 64 -5.27 5.07 -21.20
CA ASP A 64 -6.70 4.88 -21.03
C ASP A 64 -6.94 3.53 -20.34
N SER A 65 -6.67 3.51 -19.03
CA SER A 65 -7.36 2.65 -18.07
C SER A 65 -6.96 3.07 -16.67
N GLN A 66 -7.94 3.51 -15.91
CA GLN A 66 -7.87 3.88 -14.50
C GLN A 66 -7.69 2.64 -13.60
N LEU A 67 -6.73 1.78 -13.88
CA LEU A 67 -6.45 0.55 -13.14
C LEU A 67 -4.94 0.24 -13.28
N ASP A 68 -4.32 -0.26 -12.22
CA ASP A 68 -3.01 -0.95 -12.21
C ASP A 68 -1.76 -0.20 -11.70
N TYR A 69 -1.87 0.99 -11.08
CA TYR A 69 -0.82 1.40 -10.13
C TYR A 69 -1.03 0.67 -8.80
N VAL A 70 -0.53 -0.57 -8.73
CA VAL A 70 -0.49 -1.36 -7.49
C VAL A 70 0.34 -0.59 -6.46
N ASN A 71 -0.35 0.07 -5.53
CA ASN A 71 0.29 0.73 -4.41
C ASN A 71 1.05 -0.34 -3.60
N PRO A 72 2.38 -0.30 -3.51
CA PRO A 72 3.16 -1.37 -2.89
C PRO A 72 2.82 -1.57 -1.42
N LEU A 73 2.50 -0.48 -0.72
CA LEU A 73 2.08 -0.52 0.67
C LEU A 73 0.74 -1.25 0.83
N ARG A 74 -0.17 -1.10 -0.15
CA ARG A 74 -1.45 -1.80 -0.16
C ARG A 74 -1.25 -3.31 -0.19
N GLU A 75 -0.36 -3.80 -1.06
CA GLU A 75 -0.10 -5.25 -1.16
C GLU A 75 0.68 -5.78 0.05
N ILE A 76 1.56 -4.99 0.66
CA ILE A 76 2.20 -5.37 1.93
C ILE A 76 1.14 -5.57 3.00
N ILE A 77 0.28 -4.58 3.21
CA ILE A 77 -0.78 -4.63 4.23
C ILE A 77 -1.71 -5.82 3.97
N LYS A 78 -2.11 -6.03 2.72
CA LYS A 78 -2.96 -7.16 2.35
C LYS A 78 -2.33 -8.50 2.71
N ASN A 79 -1.08 -8.72 2.31
CA ASN A 79 -0.39 -9.98 2.57
C ASN A 79 -0.12 -10.18 4.07
N ASP A 80 0.23 -9.10 4.79
CA ASP A 80 0.40 -9.13 6.23
C ASP A 80 -0.89 -9.57 6.95
N LEU A 81 -2.03 -8.99 6.59
CA LEU A 81 -3.33 -9.40 7.14
C LEU A 81 -3.68 -10.86 6.81
N LEU A 82 -3.38 -11.33 5.59
CA LEU A 82 -3.60 -12.73 5.21
C LEU A 82 -2.69 -13.68 5.99
N ASN A 83 -1.42 -13.32 6.18
CA ASN A 83 -0.45 -14.12 6.93
C ASN A 83 -0.86 -14.23 8.41
N GLN A 84 -1.31 -13.13 9.03
CA GLN A 84 -1.77 -13.15 10.41
C GLN A 84 -3.01 -14.07 10.59
N LEU A 85 -3.90 -14.15 9.60
CA LEU A 85 -5.00 -15.11 9.63
C LEU A 85 -4.51 -16.55 9.60
N GLU A 86 -3.50 -16.85 8.77
CA GLU A 86 -2.90 -18.19 8.71
C GLU A 86 -2.16 -18.54 10.01
N GLU A 87 -1.41 -17.59 10.59
CA GLU A 87 -0.69 -17.75 11.87
C GLU A 87 -1.64 -17.96 13.06
N ASN A 88 -2.77 -17.25 13.08
CA ASN A 88 -3.81 -17.43 14.11
C ASN A 88 -4.63 -18.72 13.92
N GLY A 89 -4.38 -19.49 12.85
CA GLY A 89 -5.14 -20.69 12.53
C GLY A 89 -6.59 -20.38 12.14
N THR A 90 -6.86 -19.16 11.69
CA THR A 90 -8.18 -18.70 11.29
C THR A 90 -8.40 -19.05 9.81
N PHE A 91 -9.21 -20.07 9.56
CA PHE A 91 -9.50 -20.56 8.22
C PHE A 91 -10.94 -20.25 7.80
N GLY A 92 -11.12 -19.77 6.57
CA GLY A 92 -12.43 -19.58 5.98
C GLY A 92 -12.41 -18.56 4.83
N SER A 93 -13.16 -18.84 3.76
CA SER A 93 -13.26 -17.92 2.62
C SER A 93 -13.83 -16.55 3.00
N HIS A 94 -14.73 -16.51 3.99
CA HIS A 94 -15.33 -15.27 4.50
C HIS A 94 -14.31 -14.34 5.17
N PHE A 95 -13.32 -14.87 5.89
CA PHE A 95 -12.24 -14.04 6.46
C PHE A 95 -11.33 -13.46 5.38
N LYS A 96 -11.05 -14.23 4.31
CA LYS A 96 -10.31 -13.71 3.14
C LYS A 96 -11.09 -12.61 2.42
N ASP A 97 -12.41 -12.74 2.35
CA ASP A 97 -13.30 -11.71 1.79
C ASP A 97 -13.28 -10.44 2.63
N LEU A 98 -13.37 -10.56 3.96
CA LEU A 98 -13.22 -9.43 4.89
C LEU A 98 -11.87 -8.69 4.74
N VAL A 99 -10.77 -9.40 4.46
CA VAL A 99 -9.49 -8.76 4.13
C VAL A 99 -9.59 -7.99 2.81
N CYS A 100 -10.23 -8.55 1.78
CA CYS A 100 -10.46 -7.85 0.51
C CYS A 100 -11.33 -6.59 0.70
N ASP A 101 -12.37 -6.66 1.52
CA ASP A 101 -13.20 -5.52 1.90
C ASP A 101 -12.39 -4.44 2.59
N TYR A 102 -11.55 -4.83 3.56
CA TYR A 102 -10.64 -3.91 4.24
C TYR A 102 -9.73 -3.17 3.24
N MET A 103 -9.15 -3.90 2.27
CA MET A 103 -8.30 -3.28 1.25
C MET A 103 -9.07 -2.33 0.33
N SER A 104 -10.31 -2.66 -0.02
CA SER A 104 -11.18 -1.77 -0.81
C SER A 104 -11.50 -0.49 -0.03
N MET A 105 -11.73 -0.61 1.27
CA MET A 105 -11.94 0.54 2.16
C MET A 105 -10.66 1.37 2.34
N TRP A 106 -9.48 0.74 2.37
CA TRP A 106 -8.21 1.44 2.40
C TRP A 106 -8.02 2.34 1.16
N ASP A 107 -8.39 1.85 -0.02
CA ASP A 107 -8.36 2.64 -1.26
C ASP A 107 -9.32 3.84 -1.18
N ILE A 108 -10.54 3.65 -0.68
CA ILE A 108 -11.53 4.71 -0.47
C ILE A 108 -10.99 5.75 0.52
N LYS A 109 -10.46 5.30 1.67
CA LYS A 109 -9.89 6.15 2.72
C LYS A 109 -8.80 7.06 2.13
N ASN A 110 -7.89 6.52 1.32
CA ASN A 110 -6.82 7.31 0.72
C ASN A 110 -7.34 8.32 -0.31
N ARG A 111 -8.36 7.98 -1.10
CA ARG A 111 -9.01 8.95 -2.01
C ARG A 111 -9.68 10.09 -1.26
N LEU A 112 -10.29 9.80 -0.11
CA LEU A 112 -10.91 10.82 0.75
C LEU A 112 -9.86 11.74 1.38
N ILE A 113 -8.73 11.19 1.83
CA ILE A 113 -7.58 11.98 2.32
C ILE A 113 -7.06 12.89 1.21
N ASP A 114 -6.85 12.36 0.01
CA ASP A 114 -6.38 13.12 -1.15
C ASP A 114 -7.35 14.23 -1.57
N ASP A 115 -8.68 14.02 -1.48
CA ASP A 115 -9.66 15.09 -1.67
C ASP A 115 -9.55 16.19 -0.60
N ILE A 116 -9.37 15.81 0.67
CA ILE A 116 -9.20 16.75 1.79
C ILE A 116 -7.91 17.55 1.63
N ASP A 117 -6.81 16.92 1.23
CA ASP A 117 -5.52 17.58 0.99
C ASP A 117 -5.61 18.59 -0.16
N ARG A 118 -6.35 18.26 -1.22
CA ARG A 118 -6.51 19.14 -2.39
C ARG A 118 -7.48 20.29 -2.17
N ARG A 119 -8.61 20.03 -1.51
CA ARG A 119 -9.72 21.00 -1.39
C ARG A 119 -9.80 21.67 -0.03
N GLY A 120 -9.06 21.17 0.95
CA GLY A 120 -9.08 21.63 2.32
C GLY A 120 -10.31 21.17 3.11
N VAL A 121 -10.36 21.62 4.35
CA VAL A 121 -11.41 21.26 5.32
C VAL A 121 -12.74 21.98 5.09
N VAL A 122 -12.70 23.08 4.35
CA VAL A 122 -13.85 23.91 3.96
C VAL A 122 -13.86 24.00 2.44
N VAL A 123 -15.00 23.70 1.85
CA VAL A 123 -15.21 23.71 0.40
C VAL A 123 -16.31 24.69 0.04
N THR A 124 -16.10 25.44 -1.03
CA THR A 124 -17.12 26.32 -1.58
C THR A 124 -18.16 25.51 -2.33
N TRP A 125 -19.44 25.78 -2.10
CA TRP A 125 -20.54 25.28 -2.91
C TRP A 125 -21.20 26.44 -3.65
N SER A 126 -21.67 26.18 -4.87
CA SER A 126 -22.41 27.15 -5.67
C SER A 126 -23.50 26.43 -6.47
N ASN A 127 -24.70 27.00 -6.50
CA ASN A 127 -25.81 26.53 -7.33
C ASN A 127 -26.17 27.53 -8.45
N GLY A 128 -25.24 28.42 -8.79
CA GLY A 128 -25.41 29.47 -9.81
C GLY A 128 -26.12 30.73 -9.31
N LYS A 129 -27.06 30.64 -8.37
CA LYS A 129 -27.75 31.82 -7.78
C LYS A 129 -27.18 32.22 -6.43
N GLN A 130 -26.64 31.26 -5.69
CA GLN A 130 -26.06 31.46 -4.36
C GLN A 130 -24.77 30.66 -4.26
N SER A 131 -23.82 31.20 -3.49
CA SER A 131 -22.58 30.53 -3.14
C SER A 131 -22.31 30.69 -1.66
N GLY A 132 -21.64 29.71 -1.08
CA GLY A 132 -21.20 29.76 0.31
C GLY A 132 -20.11 28.75 0.58
N GLU A 133 -19.65 28.74 1.82
CA GLU A 133 -18.68 27.78 2.32
C GLU A 133 -19.39 26.71 3.13
N LYS A 134 -18.94 25.46 3.00
CA LYS A 134 -19.41 24.36 3.84
C LYS A 134 -18.25 23.45 4.20
N LYS A 135 -18.46 22.59 5.19
CA LYS A 135 -17.46 21.56 5.56
C LYS A 135 -17.28 20.59 4.39
N ASN A 136 -16.05 20.12 4.20
CA ASN A 136 -15.79 19.08 3.22
C ASN A 136 -16.47 17.76 3.66
N GLU A 137 -17.38 17.24 2.84
CA GLU A 137 -18.10 15.98 3.12
C GLU A 137 -17.14 14.79 3.24
N SER A 138 -16.01 14.84 2.54
CA SER A 138 -14.98 13.80 2.57
C SER A 138 -14.45 13.54 3.99
N ILE A 139 -14.48 14.53 4.88
CA ILE A 139 -14.07 14.36 6.29
C ILE A 139 -15.04 13.42 7.03
N ASN A 140 -16.34 13.60 6.82
CA ASN A 140 -17.34 12.78 7.48
C ASN A 140 -17.28 11.33 6.97
N GLU A 141 -17.16 11.17 5.65
CA GLU A 141 -17.01 9.86 5.03
C GLU A 141 -15.70 9.19 5.45
N LEU A 142 -14.59 9.93 5.55
CA LEU A 142 -13.31 9.41 6.03
C LEU A 142 -13.42 8.81 7.43
N ASN A 143 -14.10 9.51 8.34
CA ASN A 143 -14.32 9.03 9.70
C ASN A 143 -15.19 7.77 9.73
N LYS A 144 -16.26 7.71 8.91
CA LYS A 144 -17.12 6.52 8.81
C LYS A 144 -16.39 5.32 8.23
N THR A 145 -15.66 5.51 7.13
CA THR A 145 -14.83 4.48 6.51
C THR A 145 -13.79 3.96 7.51
N SER A 146 -13.09 4.86 8.21
CA SER A 146 -12.08 4.47 9.21
C SER A 146 -12.69 3.68 10.36
N ALA A 147 -13.86 4.08 10.87
CA ALA A 147 -14.56 3.35 11.92
C ALA A 147 -14.98 1.94 11.49
N GLN A 148 -15.47 1.80 10.25
CA GLN A 148 -15.85 0.49 9.71
C GLN A 148 -14.62 -0.39 9.44
N MET A 149 -13.48 0.19 9.02
CA MET A 149 -12.22 -0.54 8.89
C MET A 149 -11.74 -1.11 10.22
N LEU A 150 -11.88 -0.36 11.32
CA LEU A 150 -11.54 -0.84 12.67
C LEU A 150 -12.43 -2.01 13.11
N LYS A 151 -13.71 -2.01 12.72
CA LYS A 151 -14.62 -3.14 13.01
C LYS A 151 -14.21 -4.40 12.27
N ILE A 152 -13.78 -4.29 11.01
CA ILE A 152 -13.26 -5.44 10.26
C ILE A 152 -12.02 -6.01 10.94
N LEU A 153 -11.07 -5.15 11.36
CA LEU A 153 -9.89 -5.62 12.09
C LEU A 153 -10.25 -6.32 13.41
N ALA A 154 -11.27 -5.82 14.11
CA ALA A 154 -11.77 -6.45 15.32
C ALA A 154 -12.40 -7.83 15.05
N GLU A 155 -13.20 -7.96 13.98
CA GLU A 155 -13.83 -9.23 13.56
C GLU A 155 -12.81 -10.27 13.10
N LEU A 156 -11.72 -9.83 12.47
CA LEU A 156 -10.61 -10.71 12.09
C LEU A 156 -9.79 -11.19 13.30
N GLU A 157 -10.08 -10.68 14.51
CA GLU A 157 -9.36 -10.93 15.76
C GLU A 157 -7.84 -10.70 15.67
N LEU A 158 -7.41 -9.91 14.68
CA LEU A 158 -6.02 -9.59 14.45
C LEU A 158 -5.56 -8.59 15.50
N ARG A 159 -4.97 -9.11 16.58
CA ARG A 159 -4.29 -8.28 17.57
C ARG A 159 -2.98 -7.79 16.96
N ALA A 160 -2.64 -6.53 17.22
CA ALA A 160 -1.29 -6.05 17.00
C ALA A 160 -0.34 -6.98 17.74
N SER A 161 0.43 -7.79 17.01
CA SER A 161 1.43 -8.68 17.58
C SER A 161 2.34 -7.83 18.44
N LYS A 162 2.30 -8.03 19.75
CA LYS A 162 3.35 -7.51 20.61
C LYS A 162 4.62 -8.17 20.11
N ILE A 163 5.57 -7.34 19.67
CA ILE A 163 6.96 -7.80 19.59
C ILE A 163 7.31 -8.10 21.04
N ASP A 164 7.25 -9.37 21.42
CA ASP A 164 7.90 -9.81 22.65
C ASP A 164 9.37 -9.47 22.46
N LYS A 165 9.80 -8.42 23.18
CA LYS A 165 11.22 -8.24 23.45
C LYS A 165 11.57 -9.43 24.32
N ASP A 166 12.11 -10.47 23.71
CA ASP A 166 12.87 -11.46 24.44
C ASP A 166 14.04 -10.72 25.10
N ASP A 167 13.83 -10.30 26.35
CA ASP A 167 14.91 -10.08 27.32
C ASP A 167 15.50 -11.47 27.64
N ASP A 168 16.15 -12.07 26.64
CA ASP A 168 17.09 -13.17 26.85
C ASP A 168 18.40 -12.55 27.36
N ASP A 169 18.39 -12.15 28.63
CA ASP A 169 19.62 -12.13 29.41
C ASP A 169 19.36 -12.68 30.81
N ALA A 170 19.16 -14.01 30.84
CA ALA A 170 19.28 -14.80 32.04
C ALA A 170 20.29 -15.93 31.84
N ASN A 171 21.55 -15.57 32.09
CA ASN A 171 22.46 -16.27 33.00
C ASN A 171 23.29 -17.46 32.46
N ASP A 172 24.62 -17.32 32.51
CA ASP A 172 25.49 -18.42 32.96
C ASP A 172 26.77 -17.86 33.65
N VAL A 173 26.74 -17.96 34.98
CA VAL A 173 27.81 -18.24 35.99
C VAL A 173 28.99 -17.27 36.15
#